data_AF-A0A8E2HAB2-F1
#
_entry.id   AF-A0A8E2HAB2-F1
#
_cell.length_a   1.000
_cell.length_b   1.000
_cell.length_c   1.000
_cell.angle_alpha   90.00
_cell.angle_beta   90.00
_cell.angle_gamma   90.00
#
_symmetry.space_group_name_H-M   'P 1'
#
loop_
_entity.id
_entity.type
_entity.pdbx_description
1 polymer ?
#
loop_
_entity_poly.entity_id
_entity_poly.type
_entity_poly.pdbx_seq_one_letter_code
_entity_poly.pdbx_strand_id
1 'polypeptide(L)'
;MVRKVQNLPMDPDQATLQETPPSAVSPPVEPARAPVIAAEAPPPVFAPAPAFAPAPATISEDFLRGSIFDDDDEEEVLPGDKPNLGMVPSIGNPNAYMIGLVGEDQHREAVNSLTEGMPITLQLEPDNPHDPSAIAAVERYGRVIGYISHDCWVREAVYGGGSGFSAWVLAVEMGDRGYREVVLEVEPSERPLRERSYQG
;
A
#
# COMPACT_ATOMS: atom_id res chain seq x y z
N MET A 1 -23.00 -22.80 46.25
CA MET A 1 -24.23 -23.05 45.46
C MET A 1 -23.82 -23.65 44.13
N VAL A 2 -24.07 -24.95 43.95
CA VAL A 2 -23.59 -25.73 42.79
C VAL A 2 -24.71 -25.78 41.75
N ARG A 3 -24.53 -25.12 40.60
CA ARG A 3 -25.50 -25.15 39.50
C ARG A 3 -25.33 -26.47 38.73
N LYS A 4 -26.34 -27.35 38.83
CA LYS A 4 -26.51 -28.53 37.99
C LYS A 4 -26.77 -28.09 36.55
N VAL A 5 -25.87 -28.45 35.65
CA VAL A 5 -26.07 -28.39 34.20
C VAL A 5 -26.96 -29.58 33.82
N GLN A 6 -28.16 -29.31 33.30
CA GLN A 6 -29.05 -30.32 32.72
C GLN A 6 -28.64 -30.56 31.26
N ASN A 7 -28.16 -31.77 30.97
CA ASN A 7 -28.02 -32.26 29.60
C ASN A 7 -29.41 -32.58 29.05
N LEU A 8 -29.80 -31.88 27.98
CA LEU A 8 -30.96 -32.23 27.17
C LEU A 8 -30.57 -33.34 26.17
N PRO A 9 -31.43 -34.35 25.96
CA PRO A 9 -31.18 -35.39 24.96
C PRO A 9 -31.38 -34.82 23.54
N MET A 10 -30.42 -35.10 22.66
CA MET A 10 -30.52 -34.84 21.21
C MET A 10 -31.44 -35.90 20.57
N ASP A 11 -32.40 -35.42 19.78
CA ASP A 11 -33.27 -36.22 18.90
C ASP A 11 -32.44 -36.96 17.82
N PRO A 12 -32.62 -38.28 17.63
CA PRO A 12 -31.87 -39.06 16.65
C PRO A 12 -32.47 -39.06 15.23
N ASP A 13 -33.42 -38.18 14.91
CA ASP A 13 -34.25 -38.29 13.70
C ASP A 13 -34.04 -37.15 12.69
N GLN A 14 -32.79 -36.91 12.29
CA GLN A 14 -32.49 -36.15 11.07
C GLN A 14 -31.90 -37.08 10.01
N ALA A 15 -32.80 -37.89 9.45
CA ALA A 15 -32.57 -38.65 8.23
C ALA A 15 -32.11 -37.70 7.10
N THR A 16 -30.87 -37.89 6.68
CA THR A 16 -30.25 -37.20 5.55
C THR A 16 -30.97 -37.59 4.25
N LEU A 17 -31.81 -36.71 3.73
CA LEU A 17 -32.26 -36.76 2.34
C LEU A 17 -31.09 -36.32 1.45
N GLN A 18 -30.36 -37.27 0.89
CA GLN A 18 -29.44 -37.01 -0.21
C GLN A 18 -30.27 -36.70 -1.46
N GLU A 19 -30.44 -35.42 -1.78
CA GLU A 19 -30.89 -35.00 -3.10
C GLU A 19 -29.83 -35.39 -4.13
N THR A 20 -30.14 -36.38 -4.96
CA THR A 20 -29.38 -36.66 -6.19
C THR A 20 -29.45 -35.46 -7.13
N PRO A 21 -28.32 -34.93 -7.61
CA PRO A 21 -28.34 -33.83 -8.58
C PRO A 21 -29.00 -34.30 -9.90
N PRO A 22 -29.79 -33.44 -10.56
CA PRO A 22 -30.35 -33.76 -11.87
C PRO A 22 -29.22 -33.93 -12.89
N SER A 23 -29.27 -35.02 -13.66
CA SER A 23 -28.40 -35.25 -14.82
C SER A 23 -28.33 -34.00 -15.69
N ALA A 24 -27.14 -33.43 -15.80
CA ALA A 24 -26.85 -32.32 -16.70
C ALA A 24 -27.12 -32.77 -18.13
N VAL A 25 -28.17 -32.20 -18.74
CA VAL A 25 -28.37 -32.25 -20.18
C VAL A 25 -27.22 -31.46 -20.81
N SER A 26 -26.35 -32.15 -21.53
CA SER A 26 -25.27 -31.51 -22.29
C SER A 26 -25.87 -30.47 -23.25
N PRO A 27 -25.41 -29.20 -23.21
CA PRO A 27 -25.85 -28.22 -24.20
C PRO A 27 -25.40 -28.66 -25.61
N PRO A 28 -26.16 -28.29 -26.66
CA PRO A 28 -25.78 -28.56 -28.03
C PRO A 28 -24.40 -27.94 -28.31
N VAL A 29 -23.51 -28.74 -28.88
CA VAL A 29 -22.18 -28.34 -29.32
C VAL A 29 -22.33 -27.23 -30.36
N GLU A 30 -22.08 -25.99 -29.95
CA GLU A 30 -22.04 -24.85 -30.86
C GLU A 30 -20.83 -25.03 -31.80
N PRO A 31 -21.01 -24.97 -33.14
CA PRO A 31 -19.91 -25.12 -34.07
C PRO A 31 -18.91 -24.00 -33.84
N ALA A 32 -17.63 -24.39 -33.65
CA ALA A 32 -16.52 -23.48 -33.45
C ALA A 32 -16.53 -22.36 -34.49
N ARG A 33 -16.82 -21.14 -34.05
CA ARG A 33 -16.67 -19.95 -34.88
C ARG A 33 -15.19 -19.84 -35.24
N ALA A 34 -14.90 -19.81 -36.54
CA ALA A 34 -13.55 -19.55 -37.03
C ALA A 34 -13.01 -18.25 -36.40
N PRO A 35 -11.73 -18.20 -36.01
CA PRO A 35 -11.13 -17.00 -35.47
C PRO A 35 -11.21 -15.90 -36.53
N VAL A 36 -11.97 -14.85 -36.23
CA VAL A 36 -11.90 -13.60 -36.99
C VAL A 36 -10.50 -13.07 -36.72
N ILE A 37 -9.61 -13.21 -37.70
CA ILE A 37 -8.29 -12.58 -37.69
C ILE A 37 -8.56 -11.07 -37.71
N ALA A 38 -8.59 -10.46 -36.53
CA ALA A 38 -8.61 -9.03 -36.38
C ALA A 38 -7.37 -8.51 -37.09
N ALA A 39 -7.56 -7.73 -38.15
CA ALA A 39 -6.49 -7.03 -38.82
C ALA A 39 -5.71 -6.26 -37.76
N GLU A 40 -4.43 -6.63 -37.60
CA GLU A 40 -3.49 -6.00 -36.70
C GLU A 40 -3.49 -4.50 -36.99
N ALA A 41 -3.99 -3.71 -36.04
CA ALA A 41 -3.96 -2.26 -36.18
C ALA A 41 -2.49 -1.84 -36.33
N PRO A 42 -2.16 -0.95 -37.29
CA PRO A 42 -0.79 -0.50 -37.45
C PRO A 42 -0.28 0.06 -36.11
N PRO A 43 0.97 -0.25 -35.72
CA PRO A 43 1.51 0.20 -34.46
C PRO A 43 1.43 1.73 -34.39
N PRO A 44 1.07 2.31 -33.23
CA PRO A 44 1.10 3.75 -33.06
C PRO A 44 2.51 4.25 -33.36
N VAL A 45 2.61 5.16 -34.34
CA VAL A 45 3.86 5.87 -34.63
C VAL A 45 4.10 6.81 -33.46
N PHE A 46 4.87 6.35 -32.47
CA PHE A 46 5.31 7.20 -31.37
C PHE A 46 6.22 8.29 -31.96
N ALA A 47 5.75 9.54 -31.90
CA ALA A 47 6.62 10.67 -32.14
C ALA A 47 7.82 10.59 -31.17
N PRO A 48 9.05 10.88 -31.65
CA PRO A 48 10.22 10.87 -30.78
C PRO A 48 9.98 11.82 -29.62
N ALA A 49 10.17 11.33 -28.39
CA ALA A 49 10.08 12.13 -27.18
C ALA A 49 11.00 13.37 -27.33
N PRO A 50 10.54 14.57 -26.94
CA PRO A 50 11.41 15.74 -26.93
C PRO A 50 12.62 15.44 -26.05
N ALA A 51 13.82 15.65 -26.58
CA ALA A 51 15.06 15.50 -25.84
C ALA A 51 15.01 16.43 -24.62
N PHE A 52 14.84 15.86 -23.43
CA PHE A 52 14.98 16.59 -22.18
C PHE A 52 16.41 17.08 -22.09
N ALA A 53 16.60 18.39 -22.20
CA ALA A 53 17.85 19.03 -21.89
C ALA A 53 18.16 18.79 -20.40
N PRO A 54 19.37 18.34 -20.03
CA PRO A 54 19.76 18.27 -18.63
C PRO A 54 19.85 19.69 -18.07
N ALA A 55 19.01 20.00 -17.08
CA ALA A 55 19.17 21.20 -16.28
C ALA A 55 20.37 21.02 -15.33
N PRO A 56 21.37 21.91 -15.31
CA PRO A 56 22.35 21.95 -14.25
C PRO A 56 21.75 22.68 -13.05
N ALA A 57 21.23 21.94 -12.07
CA ALA A 57 20.93 22.49 -10.75
C ALA A 57 22.09 22.14 -9.80
N THR A 58 23.09 23.00 -9.79
CA THR A 58 24.08 23.08 -8.71
C THR A 58 23.35 23.53 -7.45
N ILE A 59 23.07 22.60 -6.55
CA ILE A 59 22.62 22.92 -5.19
C ILE A 59 23.90 23.34 -4.43
N SER A 60 23.99 24.63 -4.12
CA SER A 60 25.08 25.18 -3.31
C SER A 60 25.02 24.59 -1.89
N GLU A 61 26.11 23.97 -1.44
CA GLU A 61 26.29 23.41 -0.09
C GLU A 61 26.28 24.47 1.05
N ASP A 62 26.03 25.74 0.73
CA ASP A 62 26.08 26.86 1.67
C ASP A 62 24.76 27.12 2.42
N PHE A 63 23.66 26.44 2.10
CA PHE A 63 22.36 26.70 2.74
C PHE A 63 22.15 25.96 4.07
N LEU A 64 23.06 25.06 4.47
CA LEU A 64 22.97 24.31 5.74
C LEU A 64 23.86 24.86 6.87
N ARG A 65 24.44 26.06 6.71
CA ARG A 65 25.30 26.69 7.74
C ARG A 65 24.81 28.06 8.23
N GLY A 66 23.49 28.28 8.15
CA GLY A 66 22.83 29.47 8.68
C GLY A 66 22.37 29.28 10.12
N SER A 67 23.28 29.52 11.05
CA SER A 67 23.07 29.79 12.48
C SER A 67 21.80 30.60 12.77
N ILE A 68 20.80 30.01 13.42
CA ILE A 68 19.75 30.75 14.11
C ILE A 68 19.34 29.95 15.36
N PHE A 69 19.40 30.63 16.52
CA PHE A 69 18.96 30.23 17.87
C PHE A 69 20.00 29.55 18.78
N ASP A 70 20.91 30.39 19.29
CA ASP A 70 21.21 30.43 20.74
C ASP A 70 19.92 30.83 21.47
N ASP A 71 19.10 29.87 21.90
CA ASP A 71 18.14 30.07 22.99
C ASP A 71 18.09 28.75 23.80
N ASP A 72 18.54 28.87 25.04
CA ASP A 72 18.88 27.85 26.01
C ASP A 72 17.60 27.29 26.67
N ASP A 73 16.64 26.84 25.87
CA ASP A 73 15.50 26.04 26.32
C ASP A 73 15.76 24.60 25.90
N GLU A 74 16.59 23.91 26.67
CA GLU A 74 16.62 22.43 26.70
C GLU A 74 15.25 21.93 27.19
N GLU A 75 14.25 21.94 26.31
CA GLU A 75 13.11 21.04 26.48
C GLU A 75 13.70 19.62 26.47
N GLU A 76 13.85 19.02 27.64
CA GLU A 76 14.08 17.60 27.80
C GLU A 76 13.03 16.88 26.94
N VAL A 77 13.40 16.47 25.73
CA VAL A 77 12.62 15.54 24.94
C VAL A 77 12.55 14.28 25.78
N LEU A 78 11.46 14.15 26.54
CA LEU A 78 11.28 13.07 27.48
C LEU A 78 11.51 11.76 26.71
N PRO A 79 12.35 10.85 27.22
CA PRO A 79 12.58 9.56 26.57
C PRO A 79 11.25 8.81 26.50
N GLY A 80 10.58 8.89 25.35
CA GLY A 80 9.20 8.45 25.18
C GLY A 80 8.38 9.26 24.17
N ASP A 81 8.75 10.52 23.89
CA ASP A 81 8.17 11.26 22.77
C ASP A 81 8.77 10.73 21.47
N LYS A 82 8.13 9.69 20.94
CA LYS A 82 8.35 9.29 19.55
C LYS A 82 8.03 10.52 18.70
N PRO A 83 8.87 10.87 17.70
CA PRO A 83 8.56 11.96 16.79
C PRO A 83 7.16 11.68 16.23
N ASN A 84 6.21 12.52 16.61
CA ASN A 84 4.88 12.45 16.06
C ASN A 84 5.09 12.71 14.58
N LEU A 85 4.93 11.68 13.74
CA LEU A 85 5.07 11.78 12.28
C LEU A 85 3.85 12.54 11.76
N GLY A 86 3.79 13.82 12.14
CA GLY A 86 2.78 14.75 11.72
C GLY A 86 2.75 14.83 10.20
N MET A 87 1.67 15.39 9.68
CA MET A 87 1.53 15.59 8.24
C MET A 87 2.68 16.47 7.74
N VAL A 88 3.65 15.87 7.03
CA VAL A 88 4.74 16.61 6.40
C VAL A 88 4.33 16.92 4.96
N PRO A 89 4.14 18.19 4.56
CA PRO A 89 3.79 18.53 3.18
C PRO A 89 4.91 18.12 2.22
N SER A 90 4.55 17.66 1.02
CA SER A 90 5.54 17.32 0.01
C SER A 90 6.21 18.55 -0.61
N ILE A 91 7.49 18.42 -0.92
CA ILE A 91 8.27 19.47 -1.58
C ILE A 91 7.98 19.40 -3.09
N GLY A 92 7.14 20.30 -3.57
CA GLY A 92 6.81 20.43 -5.01
C GLY A 92 5.37 20.08 -5.37
N ASN A 93 4.64 19.40 -4.48
CA ASN A 93 3.22 19.13 -4.62
C ASN A 93 2.45 19.61 -3.36
N PRO A 94 1.78 20.77 -3.42
CA PRO A 94 1.11 21.36 -2.25
C PRO A 94 -0.12 20.56 -1.78
N ASN A 95 -0.60 19.60 -2.58
CA ASN A 95 -1.74 18.76 -2.24
C ASN A 95 -1.33 17.39 -1.69
N ALA A 96 -0.03 17.12 -1.62
CA ALA A 96 0.50 15.84 -1.18
C ALA A 96 1.33 15.96 0.08
N TYR A 97 1.50 14.83 0.75
CA TYR A 97 2.21 14.69 2.02
C TYR A 97 3.22 13.56 1.92
N MET A 98 4.30 13.66 2.67
CA MET A 98 5.34 12.64 2.75
C MET A 98 5.05 11.67 3.88
N ILE A 99 5.22 10.37 3.62
CA ILE A 99 5.15 9.32 4.63
C ILE A 99 6.29 8.32 4.44
N GLY A 100 6.84 7.85 5.55
CA GLY A 100 7.78 6.72 5.56
C GLY A 100 7.04 5.39 5.62
N LEU A 101 7.65 4.34 5.05
CA LEU A 101 7.20 2.96 5.23
C LEU A 101 7.89 2.31 6.43
N VAL A 102 7.37 1.15 6.83
CA VAL A 102 8.02 0.23 7.78
C VAL A 102 8.06 -1.19 7.21
N GLY A 103 9.01 -1.99 7.68
CA GLY A 103 9.18 -3.40 7.27
C GLY A 103 9.85 -3.58 5.91
N GLU A 104 10.47 -2.54 5.36
CA GLU A 104 11.16 -2.58 4.05
C GLU A 104 12.31 -3.60 4.03
N ASP A 105 12.90 -3.89 5.19
CA ASP A 105 13.96 -4.87 5.38
C ASP A 105 13.53 -6.31 5.10
N GLN A 106 12.22 -6.61 5.22
CA GLN A 106 11.60 -7.89 4.90
C GLN A 106 11.24 -7.99 3.41
N HIS A 107 11.21 -6.86 2.70
CA HIS A 107 10.75 -6.74 1.31
C HIS A 107 11.85 -6.23 0.35
N ARG A 108 13.12 -6.51 0.67
CA ARG A 108 14.30 -5.98 -0.05
C ARG A 108 14.27 -6.15 -1.56
N GLU A 109 13.79 -7.29 -2.05
CA GLU A 109 13.74 -7.56 -3.49
C GLU A 109 12.80 -6.57 -4.22
N ALA A 110 11.62 -6.33 -3.63
CA ALA A 110 10.66 -5.39 -4.19
C ALA A 110 11.18 -3.94 -4.08
N VAL A 111 11.73 -3.57 -2.91
CA VAL A 111 12.30 -2.24 -2.65
C VAL A 111 13.47 -1.93 -3.60
N ASN A 112 14.34 -2.90 -3.88
CA ASN A 112 15.46 -2.71 -4.82
C ASN A 112 15.03 -2.45 -6.26
N SER A 113 13.78 -2.73 -6.62
CA SER A 113 13.23 -2.47 -7.96
C SER A 113 12.50 -1.13 -8.08
N LEU A 114 12.43 -0.36 -6.99
CA LEU A 114 11.75 0.93 -6.97
C LEU A 114 12.55 2.02 -7.68
N THR A 115 11.83 3.03 -8.16
CA THR A 115 12.37 4.23 -8.80
C THR A 115 11.48 5.40 -8.41
N GLU A 116 12.07 6.58 -8.22
CA GLU A 116 11.32 7.81 -7.95
C GLU A 116 10.22 8.06 -9.01
N GLY A 117 9.09 8.58 -8.57
CA GLY A 117 7.89 8.78 -9.38
C GLY A 117 7.10 7.51 -9.70
N MET A 118 7.57 6.32 -9.29
CA MET A 118 6.84 5.08 -9.55
C MET A 118 5.51 5.06 -8.77
N PRO A 119 4.37 4.75 -9.41
CA PRO A 119 3.09 4.67 -8.72
C PRO A 119 3.06 3.45 -7.77
N ILE A 120 2.56 3.69 -6.56
CA ILE A 120 2.38 2.69 -5.51
C ILE A 120 0.89 2.58 -5.19
N THR A 121 0.40 1.35 -5.03
CA THR A 121 -0.98 1.10 -4.60
C THR A 121 -1.00 0.82 -3.11
N LEU A 122 -1.83 1.54 -2.36
CA LEU A 122 -2.10 1.24 -0.96
C LEU A 122 -3.29 0.29 -0.85
N GLN A 123 -3.15 -0.79 -0.09
CA GLN A 123 -4.17 -1.84 0.04
C GLN A 123 -4.35 -2.25 1.51
N LEU A 124 -5.59 -2.50 1.90
CA LEU A 124 -5.94 -2.98 3.24
C LEU A 124 -5.66 -4.48 3.36
N GLU A 125 -5.11 -4.91 4.48
CA GLU A 125 -4.91 -6.33 4.81
C GLU A 125 -5.63 -6.71 6.11
N PRO A 126 -6.97 -6.82 6.10
CA PRO A 126 -7.73 -7.15 7.31
C PRO A 126 -7.45 -8.56 7.85
N ASP A 127 -6.87 -9.44 7.03
CA ASP A 127 -6.49 -10.81 7.39
C ASP A 127 -5.01 -10.95 7.82
N ASN A 128 -4.27 -9.84 7.93
CA ASN A 128 -2.90 -9.86 8.44
C ASN A 128 -2.88 -10.28 9.93
N PRO A 129 -2.18 -11.38 10.28
CA PRO A 129 -2.23 -11.95 11.63
C PRO A 129 -1.52 -11.09 12.69
N HIS A 130 -0.69 -10.13 12.26
CA HIS A 130 0.07 -9.25 13.14
C HIS A 130 -0.67 -7.94 13.42
N ASP A 131 -1.39 -7.43 12.42
CA ASP A 131 -2.09 -6.16 12.48
C ASP A 131 -3.30 -6.17 11.52
N PRO A 132 -4.54 -6.35 12.01
CA PRO A 132 -5.74 -6.34 11.16
C PRO A 132 -6.06 -4.94 10.58
N SER A 133 -5.33 -3.91 11.00
CA SER A 133 -5.41 -2.55 10.44
C SER A 133 -4.24 -2.24 9.50
N ALA A 134 -3.50 -3.26 9.05
CA ALA A 134 -2.36 -3.08 8.17
C ALA A 134 -2.79 -2.51 6.82
N ILE A 135 -2.05 -1.49 6.38
CA ILE A 135 -2.13 -0.92 5.03
C ILE A 135 -0.81 -1.23 4.34
N ALA A 136 -0.84 -2.15 3.38
CA ALA A 136 0.31 -2.54 2.59
C ALA A 136 0.55 -1.53 1.46
N ALA A 137 1.81 -1.14 1.26
CA ALA A 137 2.27 -0.45 0.07
C ALA A 137 2.71 -1.50 -0.96
N VAL A 138 2.08 -1.48 -2.13
CA VAL A 138 2.19 -2.53 -3.16
C VAL A 138 2.63 -1.90 -4.48
N GLU A 139 3.69 -2.44 -5.08
CA GLU A 139 4.18 -2.00 -6.38
C GLU A 139 3.38 -2.61 -7.55
N ARG A 140 3.65 -2.17 -8.79
CA ARG A 140 2.88 -2.54 -9.99
C ARG A 140 2.75 -4.05 -10.27
N TYR A 141 3.70 -4.88 -9.84
CA TYR A 141 3.63 -6.35 -9.98
C TYR A 141 2.94 -7.04 -8.79
N GLY A 142 2.33 -6.29 -7.87
CA GLY A 142 1.59 -6.85 -6.74
C GLY A 142 2.46 -7.27 -5.55
N ARG A 143 3.76 -6.96 -5.56
CA ARG A 143 4.67 -7.24 -4.45
C ARG A 143 4.58 -6.15 -3.38
N VAL A 144 4.60 -6.56 -2.11
CA VAL A 144 4.68 -5.64 -0.97
C VAL A 144 6.07 -5.04 -0.92
N ILE A 145 6.14 -3.73 -0.71
CA ILE A 145 7.40 -3.00 -0.48
C ILE A 145 7.57 -2.56 0.98
N GLY A 146 6.48 -2.55 1.74
CA GLY A 146 6.43 -2.18 3.14
C GLY A 146 5.01 -1.89 3.57
N TYR A 147 4.88 -1.38 4.79
CA TYR A 147 3.59 -1.09 5.43
C TYR A 147 3.54 0.36 5.89
N ILE A 148 2.34 0.93 5.96
CA ILE A 148 2.12 2.21 6.64
C ILE A 148 2.27 1.99 8.15
N SER A 149 3.13 2.78 8.80
CA SER A 149 3.33 2.73 10.25
C SER A 149 2.01 2.87 11.01
N HIS A 150 1.90 2.20 12.16
CA HIS A 150 0.73 2.26 13.03
C HIS A 150 0.39 3.68 13.49
N ASP A 151 1.41 4.48 13.73
CA ASP A 151 1.27 5.85 14.25
C ASP A 151 1.12 6.90 13.12
N CYS A 152 0.94 6.46 11.87
CA CYS A 152 0.80 7.35 10.72
C CYS A 152 -0.63 7.87 10.57
N TRP A 153 -0.78 9.18 10.39
CA TRP A 153 -2.07 9.87 10.20
C TRP A 153 -2.91 9.31 9.02
N VAL A 154 -2.26 8.75 7.99
CA VAL A 154 -2.96 8.11 6.85
C VAL A 154 -3.86 6.97 7.33
N ARG A 155 -3.42 6.22 8.34
CA ARG A 155 -4.19 5.11 8.89
C ARG A 155 -5.49 5.60 9.55
N GLU A 156 -5.42 6.69 10.32
CA GLU A 156 -6.60 7.33 10.90
C GLU A 156 -7.55 7.84 9.81
N ALA A 157 -7.04 8.50 8.77
CA ALA A 157 -7.86 8.99 7.66
C ALA A 157 -8.59 7.86 6.92
N VAL A 158 -7.92 6.73 6.72
CA VAL A 158 -8.47 5.53 6.07
C VAL A 158 -9.52 4.86 6.94
N TYR A 159 -9.21 4.51 8.19
CA TYR A 159 -10.13 3.75 9.05
C TYR A 159 -11.19 4.60 9.76
N GLY A 160 -10.87 5.85 10.09
CA GLY A 160 -11.80 6.78 10.72
C GLY A 160 -12.73 7.48 9.72
N GLY A 161 -12.25 7.72 8.50
CA GLY A 161 -12.99 8.49 7.48
C GLY A 161 -13.33 7.75 6.19
N GLY A 162 -12.82 6.52 5.98
CA GLY A 162 -12.97 5.80 4.71
C GLY A 162 -12.23 6.45 3.54
N SER A 163 -11.21 7.27 3.82
CA SER A 163 -10.51 8.05 2.80
C SER A 163 -9.64 7.17 1.90
N GLY A 164 -9.59 7.52 0.62
CA GLY A 164 -8.67 6.95 -0.35
C GLY A 164 -7.40 7.76 -0.48
N PHE A 165 -6.33 7.16 -1.01
CA PHE A 165 -5.08 7.86 -1.31
C PHE A 165 -4.44 7.35 -2.60
N SER A 166 -3.90 8.27 -3.39
CA SER A 166 -2.92 7.99 -4.45
C SER A 166 -1.53 8.10 -3.86
N ALA A 167 -0.59 7.25 -4.28
CA ALA A 167 0.76 7.25 -3.76
C ALA A 167 1.80 7.03 -4.86
N TRP A 168 2.97 7.65 -4.69
CA TRP A 168 4.13 7.47 -5.56
C TRP A 168 5.41 7.44 -4.73
N VAL A 169 6.44 6.77 -5.25
CA VAL A 169 7.77 6.79 -4.62
C VAL A 169 8.34 8.20 -4.76
N LEU A 170 8.60 8.85 -3.62
CA LEU A 170 9.29 10.14 -3.59
C LEU A 170 10.80 9.92 -3.57
N ALA A 171 11.28 9.07 -2.66
CA ALA A 171 12.70 8.78 -2.49
C ALA A 171 12.94 7.33 -2.03
N VAL A 172 14.09 6.78 -2.40
CA VAL A 172 14.57 5.47 -1.93
C VAL A 172 16.04 5.60 -1.52
N GLU A 173 16.29 5.77 -0.24
CA GLU A 173 17.62 6.09 0.29
C GLU A 173 18.16 4.93 1.11
N MET A 174 19.48 4.84 1.26
CA MET A 174 20.09 3.89 2.19
C MET A 174 20.08 4.51 3.58
N GLY A 175 19.27 3.97 4.49
CA GLY A 175 19.22 4.44 5.88
C GLY A 175 20.45 4.00 6.67
N ASP A 176 20.67 4.63 7.82
CA ASP A 176 21.82 4.37 8.72
C ASP A 176 21.89 2.92 9.22
N ARG A 177 20.74 2.24 9.21
CA ARG A 177 20.62 0.83 9.62
C ARG A 177 21.02 -0.17 8.53
N GLY A 178 21.49 0.31 7.37
CA GLY A 178 21.98 -0.53 6.28
C GLY A 178 20.89 -1.21 5.46
N TYR A 179 19.67 -0.67 5.47
CA TYR A 179 18.60 -1.06 4.57
C TYR A 179 18.00 0.17 3.89
N ARG A 180 17.32 -0.06 2.76
CA ARG A 180 16.70 1.01 1.99
C ARG A 180 15.43 1.49 2.70
N GLU A 181 15.37 2.78 2.99
CA GLU A 181 14.19 3.45 3.52
C GLU A 181 13.41 4.05 2.35
N VAL A 182 12.09 3.88 2.35
CA VAL A 182 11.22 4.33 1.27
C VAL A 182 10.32 5.45 1.77
N VAL A 183 10.39 6.59 1.09
CA VAL A 183 9.48 7.71 1.32
C VAL A 183 8.47 7.76 0.18
N LEU A 184 7.19 7.76 0.54
CA LEU A 184 6.10 7.95 -0.40
C LEU A 184 5.58 9.38 -0.33
N GLU A 185 5.25 9.94 -1.48
CA GLU A 185 4.35 11.08 -1.58
C GLU A 185 2.91 10.56 -1.72
N VAL A 186 1.98 11.05 -0.89
CA VAL A 186 0.57 10.64 -0.88
C VAL A 186 -0.37 11.82 -1.04
N GLU A 187 -1.40 11.66 -1.87
CA GLU A 187 -2.45 12.65 -2.12
C GLU A 187 -3.83 12.02 -1.83
N PRO A 188 -4.75 12.73 -1.15
CA PRO A 188 -6.12 12.26 -0.95
C PRO A 188 -6.80 11.92 -2.28
N SER A 189 -7.60 10.86 -2.29
CA SER A 189 -8.38 10.47 -3.45
C SER A 189 -9.79 10.05 -3.09
N GLU A 190 -10.71 10.19 -4.05
CA GLU A 190 -12.12 9.81 -3.88
C GLU A 190 -12.33 8.28 -3.86
N ARG A 191 -11.31 7.50 -4.23
CA ARG A 191 -11.44 6.05 -4.38
C ARG A 191 -10.98 5.35 -3.11
N PRO A 192 -11.86 4.62 -2.41
CA PRO A 192 -11.45 3.90 -1.19
C PRO A 192 -10.34 2.89 -1.50
N LEU A 193 -9.52 2.60 -0.48
CA LEU A 193 -8.48 1.59 -0.60
C LEU A 193 -9.11 0.22 -0.83
N ARG A 194 -8.45 -0.60 -1.66
CA ARG A 194 -8.89 -1.97 -1.93
C ARG A 194 -8.36 -2.91 -0.87
N GLU A 195 -9.12 -3.95 -0.56
CA GLU A 195 -8.64 -5.05 0.25
C GLU A 195 -7.78 -6.01 -0.58
N ARG A 196 -6.80 -6.63 0.09
CA ARG A 196 -6.02 -7.75 -0.41
C ARG A 196 -5.91 -8.81 0.69
N SER A 197 -5.54 -10.03 0.29
CA SER A 197 -5.13 -11.06 1.24
C SER A 197 -3.67 -10.89 1.63
N TYR A 198 -3.38 -11.12 2.90
CA TYR A 198 -2.03 -11.14 3.44
C TYR A 198 -1.14 -12.15 2.69
N GLN A 199 0.06 -11.67 2.30
CA GLN A 199 1.11 -12.48 1.67
C GLN A 199 2.34 -12.46 2.58
N GLY A 200 2.38 -13.38 3.54
CA GLY A 200 3.55 -13.59 4.41
C GLY A 200 4.74 -14.20 3.71
#